data_AF-A0A960SSC4-F1
#
_entry.id   AF-A0A960SSC4-F1
#
_cell.length_a   1.000
_cell.length_b   1.000
_cell.length_c   1.000
_cell.angle_alpha   90.00
_cell.angle_beta   90.00
_cell.angle_gamma   90.00
#
_symmetry.space_group_name_H-M   'P 1'
#
loop_
_entity.id
_entity.type
_entity.pdbx_description
1 polymer ?
#
loop_
_entity_poly.entity_id
_entity_poly.type
_entity_poly.pdbx_seq_one_letter_code
_entity_poly.pdbx_strand_id
1 'polypeptide(L)'
;SIALQPVWEGLARHAWDDAQLRELEQMLSQVNFVSESAEMLRAERAYSLRVLDLMLRSPGELGQSQSEVLQLGIPSGRGLLHRLLPAVIYRNELAIARMYQEDLLARLDTDRQAVDVVGLWAADTDPAIRTLKKQALLRPYSAMADAMLPAVASSTEKFTLIHAYVVLARVACALERHRLADGDYPADLQALVPDYLPALPADPAGGGVLFYRRLSANNFLLYSGGPNARDDGGKIVRRDNPNHGADPRNEKSDWVWTYPSGE
;
A
#
# COMPACT_ATOMS: atom_id res chain seq x y z
N SER A 1 -2.80 1.44 -13.14
CA SER A 1 -4.26 1.56 -13.02
C SER A 1 -4.83 0.20 -13.35
N ILE A 2 -5.30 -0.55 -12.35
CA ILE A 2 -6.12 -1.73 -12.67
C ILE A 2 -7.44 -1.17 -13.14
N ALA A 3 -7.86 -1.56 -14.34
CA ALA A 3 -9.16 -1.17 -14.88
C ALA A 3 -10.26 -1.94 -14.12
N LEU A 4 -10.55 -1.56 -12.88
CA LEU A 4 -11.73 -2.03 -12.14
C LEU A 4 -13.01 -1.30 -12.59
N GLN A 5 -12.87 -0.22 -13.37
CA GLN A 5 -13.99 0.55 -13.88
C GLN A 5 -15.04 -0.29 -14.64
N PRO A 6 -14.69 -1.24 -15.53
CA PRO A 6 -15.69 -2.08 -16.20
C PRO A 6 -16.43 -3.03 -15.24
N VAL A 7 -15.71 -3.62 -14.27
CA VAL A 7 -16.31 -4.45 -13.20
C VAL A 7 -17.29 -3.61 -12.39
N TRP A 8 -16.86 -2.41 -12.05
CA TRP A 8 -17.64 -1.43 -11.33
C TRP A 8 -18.92 -1.01 -12.08
N GLU A 9 -18.82 -0.54 -13.33
CA GLU A 9 -19.96 -0.13 -14.16
C GLU A 9 -20.94 -1.29 -14.38
N GLY A 10 -20.39 -2.49 -14.52
CA GLY A 10 -21.10 -3.74 -14.64
C GLY A 10 -22.01 -4.05 -13.45
N LEU A 11 -21.42 -4.04 -12.26
CA LEU A 11 -22.12 -4.25 -11.00
C LEU A 11 -23.14 -3.14 -10.73
N ALA A 12 -22.80 -1.89 -11.02
CA ALA A 12 -23.71 -0.75 -10.87
C ALA A 12 -24.98 -0.87 -11.72
N ARG A 13 -24.86 -1.46 -12.92
CA ARG A 13 -25.96 -1.66 -13.86
C ARG A 13 -26.65 -3.01 -13.69
N HIS A 14 -26.23 -3.84 -12.74
CA HIS A 14 -26.68 -5.24 -12.61
C HIS A 14 -26.60 -6.00 -13.95
N ALA A 15 -25.56 -5.72 -14.74
CA ALA A 15 -25.47 -6.14 -16.14
C ALA A 15 -24.86 -7.54 -16.32
N TRP A 16 -24.39 -8.16 -15.23
CA TRP A 16 -23.63 -9.40 -15.25
C TRP A 16 -24.46 -10.52 -14.64
N ASP A 17 -24.41 -11.70 -15.25
CA ASP A 17 -25.03 -12.90 -14.69
C ASP A 17 -24.11 -13.61 -13.68
N ASP A 18 -24.62 -14.66 -13.02
CA ASP A 18 -23.86 -15.42 -12.01
C ASP A 18 -22.56 -16.02 -12.56
N ALA A 19 -22.57 -16.50 -13.82
CA ALA A 19 -21.40 -17.14 -14.41
C ALA A 19 -20.29 -16.12 -14.69
N GLN A 20 -20.66 -14.96 -15.24
CA GLN A 20 -19.71 -13.87 -15.51
C GLN A 20 -19.14 -13.29 -14.21
N LEU A 21 -19.97 -13.11 -13.18
CA LEU A 21 -19.52 -12.63 -11.87
C LEU A 21 -18.58 -13.63 -11.18
N ARG A 22 -18.82 -14.93 -11.35
CA ARG A 22 -17.93 -15.98 -10.86
C ARG A 22 -16.59 -15.96 -11.57
N GLU A 23 -16.59 -15.78 -12.89
CA GLU A 23 -15.36 -15.66 -13.68
C GLU A 23 -14.55 -14.42 -13.25
N LEU A 24 -15.21 -13.27 -13.05
CA LEU A 24 -14.57 -12.07 -12.53
C LEU A 24 -13.93 -12.29 -11.16
N GLU A 25 -14.69 -12.86 -10.20
CA GLU A 25 -14.18 -13.14 -8.87
C GLU A 25 -12.96 -14.07 -8.95
N GLN A 26 -13.03 -15.11 -9.78
CA GLN A 26 -11.92 -16.04 -9.98
C GLN A 26 -10.69 -15.35 -10.55
N MET A 27 -10.82 -14.49 -11.56
CA MET A 27 -9.69 -13.72 -12.10
C MET A 27 -9.08 -12.78 -11.05
N LEU A 28 -9.91 -12.05 -10.31
CA LEU A 28 -9.47 -11.14 -9.26
C LEU A 28 -8.81 -11.89 -8.10
N SER A 29 -9.22 -13.13 -7.81
CA SER A 29 -8.64 -13.96 -6.75
C SER A 29 -7.18 -14.35 -6.99
N GLN A 30 -6.73 -14.32 -8.25
CA GLN A 30 -5.35 -14.67 -8.61
C GLN A 30 -4.36 -13.53 -8.32
N VAL A 31 -4.84 -12.34 -7.98
CA VAL A 31 -4.03 -11.14 -7.82
C VAL A 31 -3.64 -10.93 -6.37
N ASN A 32 -2.34 -10.86 -6.08
CA ASN A 32 -1.80 -10.64 -4.73
C ASN A 32 -0.71 -9.56 -4.74
N PHE A 33 -1.14 -8.29 -4.75
CA PHE A 33 -0.21 -7.15 -4.73
C PHE A 33 0.60 -7.03 -3.45
N VAL A 34 0.17 -7.62 -2.34
CA VAL A 34 0.97 -7.63 -1.11
C VAL A 34 2.21 -8.50 -1.30
N SER A 35 2.06 -9.67 -1.92
CA SER A 35 3.21 -10.52 -2.26
C SER A 35 4.10 -9.89 -3.32
N GLU A 36 3.53 -9.27 -4.36
CA GLU A 36 4.30 -8.54 -5.37
C GLU A 36 5.06 -7.34 -4.76
N SER A 37 4.45 -6.61 -3.83
CA SER A 37 5.09 -5.54 -3.07
C SER A 37 6.25 -6.06 -2.23
N ALA A 38 6.10 -7.22 -1.59
CA ALA A 38 7.20 -7.85 -0.84
C ALA A 38 8.40 -8.18 -1.76
N GLU A 39 8.16 -8.72 -2.96
CA GLU A 39 9.22 -8.95 -3.95
C GLU A 39 9.87 -7.65 -4.43
N MET A 40 9.06 -6.62 -4.68
CA MET A 40 9.55 -5.28 -5.05
C MET A 40 10.46 -4.71 -3.95
N LEU A 41 10.07 -4.78 -2.67
CA LEU A 41 10.89 -4.31 -1.55
C LEU A 41 12.21 -5.07 -1.44
N ARG A 42 12.22 -6.40 -1.70
CA ARG A 42 13.45 -7.19 -1.75
C ARG A 42 14.35 -6.76 -2.90
N ALA A 43 13.79 -6.50 -4.08
CA ALA A 43 14.51 -6.02 -5.25
C ALA A 43 15.08 -4.62 -5.03
N GLU A 44 14.29 -3.70 -4.46
CA GLU A 44 14.71 -2.33 -4.16
C GLU A 44 15.84 -2.31 -3.12
N ARG A 45 15.78 -3.17 -2.09
CA ARG A 45 16.90 -3.38 -1.16
C ARG A 45 18.16 -3.83 -1.90
N ALA A 46 18.07 -4.86 -2.74
CA ALA A 46 19.22 -5.40 -3.47
C ALA A 46 19.84 -4.35 -4.40
N TYR A 47 19.00 -3.60 -5.11
CA TYR A 47 19.41 -2.48 -5.95
C TYR A 47 20.13 -1.39 -5.14
N SER A 48 19.53 -0.96 -4.02
CA SER A 48 20.09 0.10 -3.17
C SER A 48 21.47 -0.29 -2.60
N LEU A 49 21.62 -1.53 -2.14
CA LEU A 49 22.91 -2.05 -1.67
C LEU A 49 23.93 -2.15 -2.81
N ARG A 50 23.50 -2.54 -4.03
CA ARG A 50 24.37 -2.60 -5.19
C ARG A 50 24.90 -1.23 -5.59
N VAL A 51 24.07 -0.19 -5.54
CA VAL A 51 24.48 1.18 -5.81
C VAL A 51 25.54 1.66 -4.81
N LEU A 52 25.38 1.34 -3.52
CA LEU A 52 26.37 1.67 -2.49
C LEU A 52 27.71 0.92 -2.67
N ASP A 53 27.66 -0.37 -3.03
CA ASP A 53 28.86 -1.15 -3.34
C ASP A 53 29.61 -0.57 -4.56
N LEU A 54 28.88 -0.09 -5.59
CA LEU A 54 29.47 0.61 -6.74
C LEU A 54 30.15 1.92 -6.33
N MET A 55 29.55 2.69 -5.40
CA MET A 55 30.15 3.91 -4.85
C MET A 55 31.45 3.64 -4.11
N LEU A 56 31.56 2.49 -3.44
CA LEU A 56 32.77 2.06 -2.76
C LEU A 56 33.89 1.66 -3.72
N ARG A 57 33.57 0.87 -4.75
CA ARG A 57 34.57 0.20 -5.60
C ARG A 57 34.98 0.98 -6.84
N SER A 58 34.07 1.75 -7.42
CA SER A 58 34.26 2.44 -8.70
C SER A 58 33.73 3.88 -8.67
N PRO A 59 34.21 4.76 -7.77
CA PRO A 59 33.67 6.12 -7.61
C PRO A 59 33.77 7.00 -8.88
N GLY A 60 34.65 6.65 -9.84
CA GLY A 60 34.80 7.35 -11.12
C GLY A 60 33.75 6.99 -12.19
N GLU A 61 33.07 5.85 -12.06
CA GLU A 61 32.05 5.39 -13.02
C GLU A 61 30.68 6.05 -12.79
N LEU A 62 30.45 6.63 -11.61
CA LEU A 62 29.25 7.38 -11.25
C LEU A 62 29.12 8.74 -11.95
N GLY A 63 30.14 9.16 -12.69
CA GLY A 63 30.15 10.43 -13.44
C GLY A 63 29.00 10.54 -14.45
N GLN A 64 28.47 9.42 -14.94
CA GLN A 64 27.31 9.37 -15.82
C GLN A 64 25.96 9.18 -15.10
N SER A 65 25.94 8.84 -13.80
CA SER A 65 24.72 8.60 -13.02
C SER A 65 24.46 9.62 -11.91
N GLN A 66 25.02 10.83 -12.01
CA GLN A 66 24.77 11.92 -11.05
C GLN A 66 23.27 12.14 -10.79
N SER A 67 22.40 11.92 -11.77
CA SER A 67 20.94 11.96 -11.60
C SER A 67 20.39 10.86 -10.69
N GLU A 68 20.92 9.64 -10.74
CA GLU A 68 20.50 8.52 -9.88
C GLU A 68 20.98 8.72 -8.44
N VAL A 69 22.19 9.25 -8.27
CA VAL A 69 22.75 9.59 -6.95
C VAL A 69 22.00 10.76 -6.29
N LEU A 70 21.58 11.75 -7.08
CA LEU A 70 20.72 12.86 -6.64
C LEU A 70 19.30 12.39 -6.27
N GLN A 71 18.74 11.43 -7.00
CA GLN A 71 17.44 10.83 -6.67
C GLN A 71 17.46 10.06 -5.34
N LEU A 72 18.63 9.55 -4.93
CA LEU A 72 18.84 8.88 -3.64
C LEU A 72 19.13 9.85 -2.48
N GLY A 73 19.11 11.17 -2.71
CA GLY A 73 19.25 12.19 -1.67
C GLY A 73 20.67 12.37 -1.09
N ILE A 74 21.71 11.90 -1.79
CA ILE A 74 23.10 11.94 -1.29
C ILE A 74 23.75 13.32 -1.58
N PRO A 75 24.27 14.06 -0.57
CA PRO A 75 24.94 15.34 -0.79
C PRO A 75 26.24 15.19 -1.59
N SER A 76 26.37 15.97 -2.67
CA SER A 76 27.49 15.96 -3.64
C SER A 76 28.79 16.63 -3.15
N GLY A 77 29.14 16.49 -1.87
CA GLY A 77 30.30 17.13 -1.24
C GLY A 77 31.64 16.41 -1.52
N ARG A 78 32.46 16.95 -2.43
CA ARG A 78 33.72 16.35 -2.91
C ARG A 78 34.94 16.41 -1.96
N GLY A 79 34.87 16.98 -0.75
CA GLY A 79 36.05 17.22 0.10
C GLY A 79 36.03 16.49 1.45
N LEU A 80 37.13 15.83 1.81
CA LEU A 80 37.38 15.10 3.09
C LEU A 80 36.54 13.84 3.35
N LEU A 81 35.34 13.72 2.78
CA LEU A 81 34.42 12.59 2.95
C LEU A 81 34.95 11.25 2.41
N HIS A 82 35.75 11.25 1.33
CA HIS A 82 36.25 10.01 0.68
C HIS A 82 37.11 9.10 1.58
N ARG A 83 37.75 9.62 2.65
CA ARG A 83 38.52 8.80 3.60
C ARG A 83 37.68 8.19 4.72
N LEU A 84 36.50 8.78 5.00
CA LEU A 84 35.51 8.27 5.95
C LEU A 84 34.38 7.50 5.23
N LEU A 85 34.39 7.52 3.89
CA LEU A 85 33.37 6.96 3.00
C LEU A 85 33.08 5.48 3.25
N PRO A 86 34.07 4.57 3.46
CA PRO A 86 33.74 3.15 3.62
C PRO A 86 32.95 2.86 4.88
N ALA A 87 33.36 3.42 6.03
CA ALA A 87 32.64 3.23 7.28
C ALA A 87 31.24 3.88 7.25
N VAL A 88 31.09 5.01 6.55
CA VAL A 88 29.79 5.66 6.33
C VAL A 88 28.90 4.83 5.41
N ILE A 89 29.43 4.31 4.30
CA ILE A 89 28.68 3.50 3.35
C ILE A 89 28.25 2.17 3.97
N TYR A 90 29.14 1.42 4.63
CA TYR A 90 28.78 0.16 5.30
C TYR A 90 27.68 0.35 6.36
N ARG A 91 27.69 1.48 7.07
CA ARG A 91 26.62 1.79 8.03
C ARG A 91 25.30 2.14 7.35
N ASN A 92 25.33 2.86 6.22
CA ASN A 92 24.12 3.09 5.43
C ASN A 92 23.59 1.80 4.78
N GLU A 93 24.47 0.92 4.29
CA GLU A 93 24.08 -0.41 3.82
C GLU A 93 23.34 -1.19 4.91
N LEU A 94 23.88 -1.22 6.13
CA LEU A 94 23.20 -1.83 7.26
C LEU A 94 21.87 -1.14 7.59
N ALA A 95 21.82 0.19 7.58
CA ALA A 95 20.60 0.94 7.86
C ALA A 95 19.51 0.65 6.82
N ILE A 96 19.85 0.64 5.53
CA ILE A 96 18.97 0.30 4.42
C ILE A 96 18.51 -1.15 4.54
N ALA A 97 19.45 -2.08 4.76
CA ALA A 97 19.12 -3.50 4.90
C ALA A 97 18.12 -3.75 6.02
N ARG A 98 18.30 -3.09 7.18
CA ARG A 98 17.35 -3.16 8.31
C ARG A 98 16.02 -2.48 8.02
N MET A 99 16.02 -1.29 7.43
CA MET A 99 14.80 -0.60 7.02
C MET A 99 13.92 -1.49 6.12
N TYR A 100 14.51 -2.15 5.13
CA TYR A 100 13.74 -3.07 4.28
C TYR A 100 13.38 -4.38 5.01
N GLN A 101 14.32 -5.02 5.71
CA GLN A 101 14.15 -6.38 6.25
C GLN A 101 13.39 -6.46 7.56
N GLU A 102 13.70 -5.56 8.50
CA GLU A 102 13.22 -5.60 9.88
C GLU A 102 12.02 -4.67 10.10
N ASP A 103 11.82 -3.68 9.22
CA ASP A 103 10.73 -2.70 9.33
C ASP A 103 9.70 -2.88 8.19
N LEU A 104 10.04 -2.52 6.94
CA LEU A 104 9.07 -2.52 5.85
C LEU A 104 8.51 -3.90 5.53
N LEU A 105 9.35 -4.92 5.30
CA LEU A 105 8.89 -6.28 5.02
C LEU A 105 8.15 -6.91 6.20
N ALA A 106 8.50 -6.53 7.44
CA ALA A 106 7.83 -7.04 8.64
C ALA A 106 6.38 -6.55 8.79
N ARG A 107 5.98 -5.53 8.01
CA ARG A 107 4.62 -4.97 7.99
C ARG A 107 3.71 -5.64 6.98
N LEU A 108 4.24 -6.48 6.10
CA LEU A 108 3.47 -7.21 5.11
C LEU A 108 3.15 -8.60 5.66
N ASP A 109 1.87 -8.92 5.75
CA ASP A 109 1.36 -10.26 5.97
C ASP A 109 0.92 -10.82 4.61
N THR A 110 1.80 -11.60 3.97
CA THR A 110 1.52 -12.18 2.65
C THR A 110 0.46 -13.26 2.68
N ASP A 111 0.27 -13.93 3.82
CA ASP A 111 -0.69 -15.02 4.00
C ASP A 111 -2.11 -14.46 4.11
N ARG A 112 -2.28 -13.38 4.89
CA ARG A 112 -3.53 -12.64 4.99
C ARG A 112 -3.73 -11.58 3.90
N GLN A 113 -2.72 -11.38 3.06
CA GLN A 113 -2.69 -10.34 2.03
C GLN A 113 -2.98 -8.93 2.60
N ALA A 114 -2.35 -8.62 3.73
CA ALA A 114 -2.57 -7.38 4.45
C ALA A 114 -1.26 -6.64 4.77
N VAL A 115 -1.39 -5.35 5.04
CA VAL A 115 -0.26 -4.48 5.39
C VAL A 115 -0.62 -3.68 6.63
N ASP A 116 0.31 -3.59 7.59
CA ASP A 116 0.23 -2.63 8.70
C ASP A 116 0.49 -1.20 8.17
N VAL A 117 -0.53 -0.59 7.55
CA VAL A 117 -0.43 0.71 6.89
C VAL A 117 -0.16 1.85 7.88
N VAL A 118 -0.65 1.72 9.11
CA VAL A 118 -0.38 2.68 10.18
C VAL A 118 1.10 2.60 10.58
N GLY A 119 1.63 1.39 10.71
CA GLY A 119 3.01 1.14 11.07
C GLY A 119 4.02 1.56 10.02
N LEU A 120 3.69 1.51 8.71
CA LEU A 120 4.58 1.99 7.61
C LEU A 120 5.12 3.39 7.87
N TRP A 121 4.35 4.17 8.63
CA TRP A 121 4.58 5.57 8.90
C TRP A 121 4.81 5.88 10.38
N ALA A 122 4.94 4.87 11.25
CA ALA A 122 5.16 5.06 12.68
C ALA A 122 6.37 5.96 12.99
N ALA A 123 7.42 5.88 12.17
CA ALA A 123 8.61 6.73 12.29
C ALA A 123 8.35 8.22 11.94
N ASP A 124 7.24 8.54 11.28
CA ASP A 124 6.85 9.89 10.91
C ASP A 124 5.77 10.49 11.82
N THR A 125 5.07 9.67 12.60
CA THR A 125 3.99 10.13 13.48
C THR A 125 4.48 10.38 14.91
N ASP A 126 5.56 9.74 15.35
CA ASP A 126 6.18 10.02 16.65
C ASP A 126 6.97 11.36 16.60
N PRO A 127 6.60 12.39 17.39
CA PRO A 127 7.32 13.67 17.44
C PRO A 127 8.77 13.54 17.96
N ALA A 128 9.07 12.54 18.80
CA ALA A 128 10.43 12.21 19.20
C ALA A 128 11.21 11.65 18.01
N ILE A 129 10.62 10.73 17.23
CA ILE A 129 11.28 10.20 16.02
C ILE A 129 11.41 11.26 14.93
N ARG A 130 10.44 12.16 14.73
CA ARG A 130 10.57 13.31 13.82
C ARG A 130 11.68 14.26 14.22
N THR A 131 11.83 14.52 15.52
CA THR A 131 12.94 15.34 16.06
C THR A 131 14.27 14.63 15.85
N LEU A 132 14.32 13.32 16.07
CA LEU A 132 15.49 12.48 15.78
C LEU A 132 15.81 12.42 14.28
N LYS A 133 14.82 12.41 13.37
CA LYS A 133 15.00 12.47 11.91
C LYS A 133 15.53 13.82 11.43
N LYS A 134 15.05 14.93 12.00
CA LYS A 134 15.63 16.27 11.77
C LYS A 134 17.09 16.34 12.22
N GLN A 135 17.44 15.61 13.28
CA GLN A 135 18.81 15.39 13.70
C GLN A 135 19.53 14.29 12.90
N ALA A 136 18.81 13.44 12.15
CA ALA A 136 19.37 12.37 11.33
C ALA A 136 19.97 12.90 10.02
N LEU A 137 19.55 14.09 9.57
CA LEU A 137 20.32 14.90 8.61
C LEU A 137 21.74 15.23 9.13
N LEU A 138 21.98 15.10 10.44
CA LEU A 138 23.30 15.20 11.10
C LEU A 138 23.88 13.81 11.47
N ARG A 139 23.18 12.71 11.16
CA ARG A 139 23.64 11.32 11.32
C ARG A 139 23.99 10.75 9.94
N PRO A 140 25.25 10.89 9.48
CA PRO A 140 25.65 10.46 8.14
C PRO A 140 25.45 8.95 7.89
N TYR A 141 25.18 8.16 8.94
CA TYR A 141 25.09 6.71 8.92
C TYR A 141 23.68 6.14 8.64
N SER A 142 22.61 6.96 8.72
CA SER A 142 21.23 6.55 8.36
C SER A 142 20.56 7.46 7.34
N ALA A 143 21.20 8.58 7.00
CA ALA A 143 20.61 9.64 6.19
C ALA A 143 20.02 9.15 4.85
N MET A 144 20.63 8.15 4.21
CA MET A 144 20.13 7.62 2.94
C MET A 144 18.86 6.77 3.12
N ALA A 145 18.82 5.92 4.16
CA ALA A 145 17.60 5.18 4.52
C ALA A 145 16.46 6.14 4.90
N ASP A 146 16.77 7.17 5.70
CA ASP A 146 15.80 8.19 6.12
C ASP A 146 15.24 8.99 4.93
N ALA A 147 16.06 9.26 3.92
CA ALA A 147 15.64 9.96 2.70
C ALA A 147 14.76 9.09 1.79
N MET A 148 15.02 7.78 1.70
CA MET A 148 14.27 6.85 0.86
C MET A 148 12.91 6.46 1.47
N LEU A 149 12.84 6.34 2.80
CA LEU A 149 11.69 5.78 3.52
C LEU A 149 10.33 6.35 3.07
N PRO A 150 10.11 7.68 2.91
CA PRO A 150 8.80 8.20 2.53
C PRO A 150 8.33 7.74 1.14
N ALA A 151 9.24 7.65 0.18
CA ALA A 151 8.90 7.20 -1.18
C ALA A 151 8.53 5.70 -1.19
N VAL A 152 9.27 4.89 -0.43
CA VAL A 152 9.03 3.45 -0.31
C VAL A 152 7.72 3.19 0.43
N ALA A 153 7.51 3.82 1.59
CA ALA A 153 6.29 3.70 2.37
C ALA A 153 5.04 4.13 1.57
N SER A 154 5.11 5.27 0.85
CA SER A 154 4.02 5.73 -0.02
C SER A 154 3.73 4.77 -1.16
N SER A 155 4.76 4.14 -1.73
CA SER A 155 4.58 3.15 -2.80
C SER A 155 3.89 1.90 -2.26
N THR A 156 4.34 1.38 -1.11
CA THR A 156 3.70 0.25 -0.44
C THR A 156 2.24 0.53 -0.11
N GLU A 157 1.92 1.71 0.44
CA GLU A 157 0.53 2.11 0.74
C GLU A 157 -0.34 2.14 -0.53
N LYS A 158 0.18 2.62 -1.67
CA LYS A 158 -0.53 2.59 -2.95
C LYS A 158 -0.80 1.17 -3.45
N PHE A 159 0.16 0.26 -3.29
CA PHE A 159 -0.08 -1.17 -3.59
C PHE A 159 -1.18 -1.75 -2.71
N THR A 160 -1.19 -1.42 -1.41
CA THR A 160 -2.25 -1.84 -0.49
C THR A 160 -3.61 -1.28 -0.89
N LEU A 161 -3.69 0.00 -1.26
CA LEU A 161 -4.92 0.63 -1.76
C LEU A 161 -5.47 -0.11 -2.99
N ILE A 162 -4.60 -0.38 -3.96
CA ILE A 162 -4.96 -1.11 -5.18
C ILE A 162 -5.46 -2.52 -4.83
N HIS A 163 -4.77 -3.22 -3.91
CA HIS A 163 -5.18 -4.54 -3.46
C HIS A 163 -6.54 -4.52 -2.74
N ALA A 164 -6.78 -3.52 -1.90
CA ALA A 164 -8.07 -3.32 -1.24
C ALA A 164 -9.19 -3.22 -2.27
N TYR A 165 -9.03 -2.44 -3.34
CA TYR A 165 -10.06 -2.38 -4.38
C TYR A 165 -10.28 -3.71 -5.12
N VAL A 166 -9.24 -4.51 -5.33
CA VAL A 166 -9.41 -5.87 -5.88
C VAL A 166 -10.19 -6.76 -4.91
N VAL A 167 -9.85 -6.74 -3.62
CA VAL A 167 -10.55 -7.48 -2.58
C VAL A 167 -12.02 -7.05 -2.46
N LEU A 168 -12.29 -5.75 -2.45
CA LEU A 168 -13.65 -5.21 -2.42
C LEU A 168 -14.43 -5.62 -3.68
N ALA A 169 -13.81 -5.59 -4.86
CA ALA A 169 -14.46 -6.03 -6.10
C ALA A 169 -14.84 -7.52 -6.08
N ARG A 170 -13.99 -8.37 -5.50
CA ARG A 170 -14.29 -9.81 -5.30
C ARG A 170 -15.51 -10.01 -4.42
N VAL A 171 -15.54 -9.33 -3.27
CA VAL A 171 -16.67 -9.40 -2.33
C VAL A 171 -17.93 -8.80 -2.96
N ALA A 172 -17.82 -7.73 -3.75
CA ALA A 172 -18.95 -7.16 -4.49
C ALA A 172 -19.52 -8.13 -5.54
N CYS A 173 -18.67 -8.89 -6.25
CA CYS A 173 -19.12 -9.95 -7.16
C CYS A 173 -19.91 -11.03 -6.40
N ALA A 174 -19.41 -11.46 -5.23
CA ALA A 174 -20.11 -12.44 -4.39
C ALA A 174 -21.45 -11.92 -3.84
N LEU A 175 -21.50 -10.66 -3.40
CA LEU A 175 -22.72 -9.99 -2.96
C LEU A 175 -23.77 -9.95 -4.08
N GLU A 176 -23.36 -9.61 -5.30
CA GLU A 176 -24.28 -9.55 -6.45
C GLU A 176 -24.79 -10.93 -6.83
N ARG A 177 -23.94 -11.97 -6.77
CA ARG A 177 -24.36 -13.36 -6.99
C ARG A 177 -25.40 -13.81 -5.96
N HIS A 178 -25.21 -13.46 -4.68
CA HIS A 178 -26.23 -13.70 -3.65
C HIS A 178 -27.54 -12.97 -3.98
N ARG A 179 -27.47 -11.71 -4.40
CA ARG A 179 -28.67 -10.94 -4.79
C ARG A 179 -29.40 -11.57 -5.99
N LEU A 180 -28.67 -12.12 -6.96
CA LEU A 180 -29.27 -12.81 -8.12
C LEU A 180 -29.99 -14.10 -7.73
N ALA A 181 -29.47 -14.85 -6.74
CA ALA A 181 -30.06 -16.10 -6.28
C ALA A 181 -31.26 -15.87 -5.33
N ASP A 182 -31.09 -14.99 -4.34
CA ASP A 182 -32.01 -14.84 -3.21
C ASP A 182 -32.88 -13.58 -3.31
N GLY A 183 -32.65 -12.74 -4.33
CA GLY A 183 -33.39 -11.52 -4.60
C GLY A 183 -32.97 -10.31 -3.75
N ASP A 184 -32.01 -10.49 -2.84
CA ASP A 184 -31.62 -9.46 -1.86
C ASP A 184 -30.15 -9.62 -1.43
N TYR A 185 -29.54 -8.55 -0.92
CA TYR A 185 -28.21 -8.64 -0.32
C TYR A 185 -28.27 -9.22 1.10
N PRO A 186 -27.24 -9.97 1.53
CA PRO A 186 -27.23 -10.60 2.85
C PRO A 186 -27.16 -9.56 3.97
N ALA A 187 -27.56 -9.97 5.18
CA ALA A 187 -27.46 -9.13 6.38
C ALA A 187 -25.99 -8.92 6.80
N ASP A 188 -25.12 -9.88 6.53
CA ASP A 188 -23.71 -9.89 6.88
C ASP A 188 -22.87 -10.62 5.80
N LEU A 189 -21.56 -10.38 5.79
CA LEU A 189 -20.67 -10.99 4.81
C LEU A 189 -20.48 -12.50 5.00
N GLN A 190 -20.73 -13.07 6.19
CA GLN A 190 -20.52 -14.51 6.41
C GLN A 190 -21.52 -15.37 5.63
N ALA A 191 -22.69 -14.83 5.31
CA ALA A 191 -23.65 -15.48 4.42
C ALA A 191 -23.12 -15.73 3.00
N LEU A 192 -21.98 -15.13 2.61
CA LEU A 192 -21.34 -15.39 1.32
C LEU A 192 -20.52 -16.69 1.31
N VAL A 193 -20.22 -17.25 2.47
CA VAL A 193 -19.38 -18.44 2.63
C VAL A 193 -20.26 -19.64 2.99
N PRO A 194 -20.05 -20.83 2.37
CA PRO A 194 -19.02 -21.15 1.36
C PRO A 194 -19.49 -20.96 -0.10
N ASP A 195 -20.75 -20.62 -0.33
CA ASP A 195 -21.40 -20.77 -1.64
C ASP A 195 -20.92 -19.77 -2.70
N TYR A 196 -20.55 -18.56 -2.27
CA TYR A 196 -20.10 -17.49 -3.16
C TYR A 196 -18.60 -17.18 -3.03
N LEU A 197 -18.02 -17.42 -1.84
CA LEU A 197 -16.59 -17.30 -1.55
C LEU A 197 -16.12 -18.49 -0.70
N PRO A 198 -14.90 -19.02 -0.94
CA PRO A 198 -14.35 -20.11 -0.11
C PRO A 198 -14.07 -19.68 1.33
N ALA A 199 -13.68 -18.40 1.52
CA ALA A 199 -13.49 -17.75 2.79
C ALA A 199 -13.58 -16.22 2.58
N LEU A 200 -13.89 -15.47 3.64
CA LEU A 200 -13.85 -14.02 3.56
C LEU A 200 -12.40 -13.53 3.51
N PRO A 201 -12.04 -12.66 2.55
CA PRO A 201 -10.72 -12.04 2.53
C PRO A 201 -10.56 -11.08 3.72
N ALA A 202 -9.35 -10.98 4.24
CA ALA A 202 -9.00 -10.00 5.25
C ALA A 202 -8.98 -8.58 4.65
N ASP A 203 -9.15 -7.57 5.50
CA ASP A 203 -8.96 -6.17 5.12
C ASP A 203 -7.47 -5.90 4.83
N PRO A 204 -7.08 -5.49 3.60
CA PRO A 204 -5.68 -5.21 3.29
C PRO A 204 -5.05 -4.08 4.11
N ALA A 205 -5.84 -3.18 4.70
CA ALA A 205 -5.34 -2.07 5.51
C ALA A 205 -4.78 -2.49 6.89
N GLY A 206 -5.01 -3.74 7.33
CA GLY A 206 -4.51 -4.17 8.65
C GLY A 206 -4.77 -5.62 9.03
N GLY A 207 -5.30 -6.43 8.11
CA GLY A 207 -5.59 -7.85 8.32
C GLY A 207 -6.84 -8.12 9.13
N GLY A 208 -7.68 -7.10 9.34
CA GLY A 208 -8.97 -7.19 10.02
C GLY A 208 -10.08 -7.75 9.12
N VAL A 209 -11.32 -7.45 9.47
CA VAL A 209 -12.49 -7.77 8.63
C VAL A 209 -12.90 -6.55 7.81
N LEU A 210 -13.41 -6.76 6.59
CA LEU A 210 -14.00 -5.70 5.80
C LEU A 210 -15.29 -5.18 6.46
N PHE A 211 -15.61 -3.92 6.18
CA PHE A 211 -16.82 -3.28 6.67
C PHE A 211 -17.92 -3.33 5.61
N TYR A 212 -19.10 -3.76 6.02
CA TYR A 212 -20.26 -3.93 5.16
C TYR A 212 -21.53 -3.46 5.85
N ARG A 213 -22.40 -2.79 5.09
CA ARG A 213 -23.74 -2.44 5.53
C ARG A 213 -24.70 -2.49 4.35
N ARG A 214 -25.75 -3.29 4.48
CA ARG A 214 -26.87 -3.23 3.56
C ARG A 214 -27.61 -1.89 3.70
N LEU A 215 -27.85 -1.20 2.59
CA LEU A 215 -28.54 0.11 2.58
C LEU A 215 -29.98 -0.01 2.05
N SER A 216 -30.21 -0.85 1.04
CA SER A 216 -31.53 -1.15 0.48
C SER A 216 -31.52 -2.52 -0.22
N ALA A 217 -32.59 -2.88 -0.93
CA ALA A 217 -32.65 -4.13 -1.70
C ALA A 217 -31.61 -4.18 -2.84
N ASN A 218 -31.26 -3.03 -3.43
CA ASN A 218 -30.34 -2.93 -4.57
C ASN A 218 -29.11 -2.07 -4.25
N ASN A 219 -28.81 -1.81 -2.97
CA ASN A 219 -27.65 -1.02 -2.59
C ASN A 219 -27.02 -1.49 -1.28
N PHE A 220 -25.71 -1.42 -1.22
CA PHE A 220 -24.91 -1.71 -0.04
C PHE A 220 -23.71 -0.76 0.05
N LEU A 221 -23.13 -0.67 1.24
CA LEU A 221 -21.86 -0.03 1.51
C LEU A 221 -20.85 -1.12 1.83
N LEU A 222 -19.69 -1.08 1.17
CA LEU A 222 -18.58 -2.02 1.37
C LEU A 222 -17.26 -1.23 1.34
N TYR A 223 -16.40 -1.42 2.35
CA TYR A 223 -15.16 -0.65 2.47
C TYR A 223 -14.10 -1.35 3.33
N SER A 224 -12.87 -0.87 3.16
CA SER A 224 -11.70 -1.16 4.00
C SER A 224 -11.40 0.04 4.90
N GLY A 225 -10.77 -0.20 6.05
CA GLY A 225 -10.45 0.85 7.05
C GLY A 225 -9.40 1.88 6.64
N GLY A 226 -8.94 1.85 5.38
CA GLY A 226 -8.18 2.95 4.80
C GLY A 226 -6.79 3.16 5.40
N PRO A 227 -6.18 4.36 5.23
CA PRO A 227 -4.81 4.64 5.68
C PRO A 227 -4.64 4.64 7.20
N ASN A 228 -5.73 4.66 7.97
CA ASN A 228 -5.70 4.63 9.43
C ASN A 228 -6.12 3.28 10.02
N ALA A 229 -6.50 2.32 9.17
CA ALA A 229 -6.97 0.97 9.51
C ALA A 229 -8.14 0.95 10.53
N ARG A 230 -9.04 1.93 10.45
CA ARG A 230 -10.20 2.07 11.36
C ARG A 230 -11.48 2.24 10.58
N ASP A 231 -12.60 1.91 11.23
CA ASP A 231 -13.93 2.21 10.70
C ASP A 231 -14.27 3.69 10.89
N ASP A 232 -14.27 4.46 9.79
CA ASP A 232 -14.76 5.84 9.79
C ASP A 232 -16.17 5.99 9.18
N GLY A 233 -16.87 4.87 8.98
CA GLY A 233 -18.26 4.79 8.56
C GLY A 233 -18.47 4.83 7.04
N GLY A 234 -17.46 4.47 6.26
CA GLY A 234 -17.47 4.51 4.80
C GLY A 234 -17.35 5.92 4.24
N LYS A 235 -16.57 6.78 4.89
CA LYS A 235 -16.41 8.19 4.48
C LYS A 235 -15.22 8.35 3.55
N ILE A 236 -15.44 8.98 2.40
CA ILE A 236 -14.36 9.42 1.51
C ILE A 236 -14.09 10.90 1.77
N VAL A 237 -12.87 11.23 2.21
CA VAL A 237 -12.41 12.62 2.31
C VAL A 237 -11.64 12.95 1.03
N ARG A 238 -12.19 13.85 0.19
CA ARG A 238 -11.47 14.39 -0.96
C ARG A 238 -10.58 15.54 -0.50
N ARG A 239 -9.31 15.51 -0.89
CA ARG A 239 -8.41 16.66 -0.73
C ARG A 239 -8.70 17.71 -1.80
N ASP A 240 -8.92 18.94 -1.35
CA ASP A 240 -9.01 20.10 -2.25
C ASP A 240 -7.63 20.51 -2.81
N ASN A 241 -6.53 20.14 -2.15
CA ASN A 241 -5.16 20.39 -2.64
C ASN A 241 -4.17 19.30 -2.17
N PRO A 242 -3.56 18.51 -3.07
CA PRO A 242 -2.59 17.48 -2.71
C PRO A 242 -1.29 18.01 -2.08
N ASN A 243 -1.00 19.32 -2.20
CA ASN A 243 0.22 19.96 -1.69
C ASN A 243 0.04 20.71 -0.35
N HIS A 244 -1.15 20.71 0.26
CA HIS A 244 -1.33 21.26 1.60
C HIS A 244 -1.09 20.18 2.66
N GLY A 245 -0.16 20.44 3.58
CA GLY A 245 0.50 19.51 4.50
C GLY A 245 -0.34 18.82 5.58
N ALA A 246 -1.60 18.50 5.29
CA ALA A 246 -2.32 17.48 6.01
C ALA A 246 -1.74 16.11 5.62
N ASP A 247 -1.27 15.41 6.63
CA ASP A 247 -0.81 14.05 6.53
C ASP A 247 -1.96 13.13 6.08
N PRO A 248 -1.84 12.39 4.95
CA PRO A 248 -2.83 11.42 4.47
C PRO A 248 -3.36 10.47 5.55
N ARG A 249 -2.54 10.23 6.58
CA ARG A 249 -2.75 9.26 7.66
C ARG A 249 -3.67 9.76 8.77
N ASN A 250 -3.87 11.08 8.87
CA ASN A 250 -4.84 11.69 9.79
C ASN A 250 -6.21 11.88 9.11
N GLU A 251 -6.31 11.52 7.84
CA GLU A 251 -7.56 11.60 7.09
C GLU A 251 -8.40 10.37 7.45
N LYS A 252 -9.59 10.64 7.98
CA LYS A 252 -10.64 9.65 8.22
C LYS A 252 -11.30 9.25 6.90
N SER A 253 -10.49 8.69 6.00
CA SER A 253 -10.86 8.38 4.63
C SER A 253 -10.77 6.88 4.40
N ASP A 254 -11.92 6.22 4.47
CA ASP A 254 -12.05 4.81 4.20
C ASP A 254 -11.82 4.52 2.71
N TRP A 255 -11.36 3.31 2.39
CA TRP A 255 -11.28 2.86 1.00
C TRP A 255 -12.60 2.21 0.63
N VAL A 256 -13.52 3.02 0.11
CA VAL A 256 -14.90 2.63 -0.11
C VAL A 256 -15.12 2.14 -1.55
N TRP A 257 -15.82 1.01 -1.66
CA TRP A 257 -16.45 0.57 -2.90
C TRP A 257 -17.70 1.42 -3.14
N THR A 258 -17.55 2.55 -3.85
CA THR A 258 -18.68 3.42 -4.19
C THR A 258 -19.07 3.31 -5.65
N TYR A 259 -20.36 3.51 -5.90
CA TYR A 259 -20.88 3.84 -7.21
C TYR A 259 -20.62 5.33 -7.49
N PRO A 260 -19.88 5.72 -8.54
CA PRO A 260 -20.05 7.03 -9.13
C PRO A 260 -21.53 7.27 -9.35
N SER A 261 -22.10 8.14 -8.52
CA SER A 261 -23.29 8.90 -8.89
C SER A 261 -22.96 9.49 -10.26
N GLY A 262 -23.72 9.11 -11.28
CA GLY A 262 -23.59 9.75 -12.59
C GLY A 262 -23.62 11.26 -12.38
N GLU A 263 -22.58 11.94 -12.85
CA GLU A 263 -22.69 13.35 -13.21
C GLU A 263 -23.66 13.51 -14.38
#